data_AF-A0AAU2M3T7-F1
#
_entry.id   AF-A0AAU2M3T7-F1
#
_cell.length_a   1.000
_cell.length_b   1.000
_cell.length_c   1.000
_cell.angle_alpha   90.00
_cell.angle_beta   90.00
_cell.angle_gamma   90.00
#
_symmetry.space_group_name_H-M   'P 1'
#
loop_
_entity.id
_entity.type
_entity.pdbx_description
1 polymer ?
#
loop_
_entity_poly.entity_id
_entity_poly.type
_entity_poly.pdbx_seq_one_letter_code
_entity_poly.pdbx_strand_id
1 'polypeptide(L)'
;MLQRMACVTAAAALLTALGTAAAGADGGDWQKVGDDARSGVSGLAYEGRAADGEGVFALAVHDNKRTGEQRLSRITHREEYDDVSPITWHGPEPVDLEAIEAIPQMPGEYLALASRGIVYRLKVTGSAAEVVDYTPLPGIGEGDDFESFALVARGGKLAALWADRGAGAARPATLNVSPLSFAPWGQPQFGAVTRRSYVAAYPTGEGTRHISDISVTGSGRIIVSSATDAGDDGPFDSAVSDAGRVTVSATGLVRVVLATHPTVLGTFPRYKIEAVECLPGSSGTLLGTDDENLGGYVRTMPFCGA
;
A
#
# COMPACT_ATOMS: atom_id res chain seq x y z
N MET A 1 3.27 -80.42 27.15
CA MET A 1 1.90 -80.10 26.77
C MET A 1 1.75 -78.60 26.63
N LEU A 2 1.37 -78.15 25.42
CA LEU A 2 0.80 -76.86 25.03
C LEU A 2 1.54 -75.54 25.34
N GLN A 3 2.38 -75.14 24.38
CA GLN A 3 2.20 -73.93 23.53
C GLN A 3 1.22 -72.86 24.01
N ARG A 4 1.70 -71.62 24.24
CA ARG A 4 0.99 -70.39 23.85
C ARG A 4 1.98 -69.31 23.41
N MET A 5 2.04 -69.11 22.09
CA MET A 5 2.54 -67.91 21.44
C MET A 5 1.64 -66.73 21.83
N ALA A 6 2.24 -65.58 22.15
CA ALA A 6 1.55 -64.29 22.18
C ALA A 6 2.19 -63.41 21.11
N CYS A 7 1.51 -63.30 19.96
CA CYS A 7 1.77 -62.29 18.94
C CYS A 7 1.33 -60.92 19.48
N VAL A 8 2.26 -59.97 19.55
CA VAL A 8 1.91 -58.55 19.70
C VAL A 8 1.84 -57.97 18.29
N THR A 9 0.60 -57.74 17.83
CA THR A 9 0.31 -57.04 16.57
C THR A 9 0.48 -55.54 16.75
N ALA A 10 1.42 -54.94 16.02
CA ALA A 10 1.54 -53.50 15.87
C ALA A 10 0.44 -52.99 14.92
N ALA A 11 -0.50 -52.20 15.44
CA ALA A 11 -1.48 -51.48 14.63
C ALA A 11 -0.88 -50.12 14.23
N ALA A 12 -0.45 -49.99 12.97
CA ALA A 12 -0.09 -48.71 12.38
C ALA A 12 -1.39 -48.00 11.95
N ALA A 13 -1.75 -46.93 12.66
CA ALA A 13 -2.82 -46.04 12.23
C ALA A 13 -2.28 -45.10 11.13
N LEU A 14 -2.71 -45.32 9.88
CA LEU A 14 -2.53 -44.34 8.81
C LEU A 14 -3.55 -43.21 9.02
N LEU A 15 -3.08 -42.04 9.46
CA LEU A 15 -3.80 -40.79 9.32
C LEU A 15 -3.65 -40.31 7.87
N THR A 16 -4.72 -40.46 7.09
CA THR A 16 -4.88 -39.79 5.81
C THR A 16 -5.21 -38.32 6.05
N ALA A 17 -4.17 -37.47 6.03
CA ALA A 17 -4.36 -36.04 5.93
C ALA A 17 -4.95 -35.70 4.54
N LEU A 18 -6.23 -35.34 4.51
CA LEU A 18 -6.85 -34.69 3.37
C LEU A 18 -6.25 -33.28 3.28
N GLY A 19 -5.23 -33.14 2.44
CA GLY A 19 -4.68 -31.83 2.09
C GLY A 19 -5.71 -31.03 1.31
N THR A 20 -6.23 -29.97 1.91
CA THR A 20 -6.80 -28.86 1.15
C THR A 20 -5.65 -28.17 0.45
N ALA A 21 -5.50 -28.42 -0.86
CA ALA A 21 -4.56 -27.67 -1.69
C ALA A 21 -4.99 -26.19 -1.68
N ALA A 22 -4.17 -25.32 -1.09
CA ALA A 22 -4.26 -23.90 -1.30
C ALA A 22 -3.96 -23.65 -2.78
N ALA A 23 -4.90 -23.01 -3.47
CA ALA A 23 -4.67 -22.49 -4.80
C ALA A 23 -3.71 -21.31 -4.71
N GLY A 24 -2.63 -21.35 -5.49
CA GLY A 24 -1.72 -20.21 -5.70
C GLY A 24 -0.27 -20.63 -5.95
N ALA A 25 0.00 -21.24 -7.11
CA ALA A 25 1.36 -21.35 -7.63
C ALA A 25 1.59 -20.23 -8.67
N ASP A 26 2.68 -19.50 -8.44
CA ASP A 26 3.48 -18.61 -9.28
C ASP A 26 3.05 -17.20 -9.72
N GLY A 27 4.03 -16.31 -9.49
CA GLY A 27 4.12 -14.90 -9.80
C GLY A 27 5.12 -14.20 -8.87
N GLY A 28 6.35 -14.72 -8.75
CA GLY A 28 7.48 -14.18 -7.96
C GLY A 28 7.46 -14.46 -6.46
N ASP A 29 8.58 -14.94 -5.91
CA ASP A 29 8.87 -14.83 -4.47
C ASP A 29 9.04 -13.34 -4.11
N TRP A 30 8.84 -12.99 -2.83
CA TRP A 30 9.17 -11.64 -2.35
C TRP A 30 10.64 -11.34 -2.57
N GLN A 31 10.93 -10.17 -3.13
CA GLN A 31 12.30 -9.71 -3.36
C GLN A 31 12.63 -8.60 -2.37
N LYS A 32 13.80 -8.71 -1.74
CA LYS A 32 14.22 -7.81 -0.66
C LYS A 32 14.80 -6.52 -1.26
N VAL A 33 14.30 -5.38 -0.80
CA VAL A 33 14.69 -4.03 -1.24
C VAL A 33 15.21 -3.16 -0.09
N GLY A 34 15.05 -3.60 1.15
CA GLY A 34 15.59 -2.93 2.33
C GLY A 34 15.95 -3.93 3.41
N ASP A 35 16.97 -3.62 4.20
CA ASP A 35 17.54 -4.55 5.19
C ASP A 35 17.13 -4.24 6.63
N ASP A 36 16.55 -3.07 6.89
CA ASP A 36 16.25 -2.57 8.23
C ASP A 36 15.00 -1.66 8.25
N ALA A 37 14.61 -1.25 9.45
CA ALA A 37 13.45 -0.38 9.71
C ALA A 37 13.53 1.02 9.07
N ARG A 38 14.62 1.34 8.35
CA ARG A 38 14.77 2.62 7.64
C ARG A 38 14.68 2.48 6.14
N SER A 39 14.52 1.23 5.67
CA SER A 39 14.50 0.86 4.26
C SER A 39 13.27 0.03 3.89
N GLY A 40 12.25 0.03 4.76
CA GLY A 40 10.89 -0.45 4.45
C GLY A 40 10.24 0.33 3.29
N VAL A 41 9.19 -0.20 2.72
CA VAL A 41 8.43 0.41 1.62
C VAL A 41 7.06 0.80 2.15
N SER A 42 6.97 2.01 2.70
CA SER A 42 5.77 2.52 3.34
C SER A 42 4.75 3.03 2.32
N GLY A 43 5.16 3.35 1.08
CA GLY A 43 4.26 3.74 -0.02
C GLY A 43 4.96 3.69 -1.38
N LEU A 44 4.20 3.55 -2.48
CA LEU A 44 4.73 3.38 -3.85
C LEU A 44 3.98 4.23 -4.88
N ALA A 45 4.73 4.84 -5.81
CA ALA A 45 4.19 5.48 -7.01
C ALA A 45 4.84 4.90 -8.28
N TYR A 46 4.03 4.48 -9.24
CA TYR A 46 4.51 3.98 -10.53
C TYR A 46 5.15 5.09 -11.37
N GLU A 47 6.38 4.88 -11.83
CA GLU A 47 7.11 5.82 -12.69
C GLU A 47 7.19 5.35 -14.16
N GLY A 48 6.96 4.07 -14.42
CA GLY A 48 7.03 3.53 -15.78
C GLY A 48 7.38 2.06 -15.85
N ARG A 49 7.52 1.57 -17.08
CA ARG A 49 8.10 0.25 -17.37
C ARG A 49 9.51 0.41 -17.92
N ALA A 50 10.34 -0.58 -17.66
CA ALA A 50 11.60 -0.76 -18.36
C ALA A 50 11.36 -0.89 -19.88
N ALA A 51 12.36 -0.51 -20.68
CA ALA A 51 12.25 -0.48 -22.14
C ALA A 51 11.96 -1.85 -22.77
N ASP A 52 12.34 -2.92 -22.09
CA ASP A 52 12.06 -4.32 -22.45
C ASP A 52 10.63 -4.77 -22.08
N GLY A 53 9.90 -3.98 -21.29
CA GLY A 53 8.55 -4.29 -20.80
C GLY A 53 8.49 -5.16 -19.55
N GLU A 54 9.62 -5.77 -19.17
CA GLU A 54 9.74 -6.78 -18.10
C GLU A 54 10.05 -6.19 -16.71
N GLY A 55 10.36 -4.88 -16.65
CA GLY A 55 10.61 -4.18 -15.40
C GLY A 55 9.59 -3.09 -15.08
N VAL A 56 9.41 -2.81 -13.80
CA VAL A 56 8.61 -1.69 -13.27
C VAL A 56 9.54 -0.72 -12.56
N PHE A 57 9.45 0.56 -12.88
CA PHE A 57 10.08 1.62 -12.09
C PHE A 57 9.04 2.18 -11.13
N ALA A 58 9.41 2.26 -9.85
CA ALA A 58 8.57 2.85 -8.82
C ALA A 58 9.40 3.77 -7.92
N LEU A 59 8.76 4.81 -7.43
CA LEU A 59 9.26 5.65 -6.37
C LEU A 59 8.66 5.16 -5.05
N ALA A 60 9.50 4.86 -4.08
CA ALA A 60 9.12 4.40 -2.75
C ALA A 60 9.35 5.50 -1.71
N VAL A 61 8.43 5.66 -0.77
CA VAL A 61 8.64 6.44 0.46
C VAL A 61 9.03 5.54 1.63
N HIS A 62 9.71 6.14 2.61
CA HIS A 62 10.10 5.50 3.86
C HIS A 62 9.58 6.33 5.04
N ASP A 63 8.99 5.68 6.05
CA ASP A 63 8.42 6.25 7.28
C ASP A 63 9.46 6.90 8.24
N ASN A 64 10.67 7.16 7.75
CA ASN A 64 11.78 7.67 8.52
C ASN A 64 11.47 9.03 9.19
N LYS A 65 11.92 9.18 10.44
CA LYS A 65 11.48 10.26 11.34
C LYS A 65 12.57 11.27 11.66
N ARG A 66 13.85 10.91 11.52
CA ARG A 66 14.99 11.76 11.92
C ARG A 66 15.60 12.48 10.73
N THR A 67 16.20 13.63 11.02
CA THR A 67 16.89 14.43 10.00
C THR A 67 18.04 13.68 9.35
N GLY A 68 18.14 13.81 8.02
CA GLY A 68 19.17 13.14 7.23
C GLY A 68 18.94 11.65 6.94
N GLU A 69 17.87 11.04 7.47
CA GLU A 69 17.46 9.69 7.07
C GLU A 69 16.81 9.71 5.67
N GLN A 70 16.92 8.60 4.95
CA GLN A 70 16.42 8.48 3.58
C GLN A 70 14.88 8.65 3.56
N ARG A 71 14.34 9.48 2.66
CA ARG A 71 12.88 9.68 2.55
C ARG A 71 12.27 9.00 1.34
N LEU A 72 13.07 8.86 0.29
CA LEU A 72 12.65 8.34 -0.99
C LEU A 72 13.71 7.42 -1.59
N SER A 73 13.30 6.32 -2.19
CA SER A 73 14.18 5.53 -3.06
C SER A 73 13.47 5.21 -4.35
N ARG A 74 14.22 5.02 -5.43
CA ARG A 74 13.69 4.46 -6.67
C ARG A 74 13.99 2.98 -6.70
N ILE A 75 12.94 2.19 -6.91
CA ILE A 75 12.99 0.75 -7.07
C ILE A 75 12.83 0.42 -8.57
N THR A 76 13.74 -0.38 -9.11
CA THR A 76 13.56 -1.06 -10.39
C THR A 76 13.22 -2.51 -10.09
N HIS A 77 11.94 -2.87 -10.22
CA HIS A 77 11.47 -4.22 -9.94
C HIS A 77 11.45 -5.10 -11.19
N ARG A 78 12.06 -6.29 -11.14
CA ARG A 78 12.08 -7.29 -12.22
C ARG A 78 11.96 -8.69 -11.62
N GLU A 79 11.49 -9.66 -12.40
CA GLU A 79 11.22 -11.04 -11.94
C GLU A 79 12.38 -11.71 -11.17
N GLU A 80 13.64 -11.41 -11.50
CA GLU A 80 14.81 -12.06 -10.88
C GLU A 80 15.72 -11.11 -10.09
N TYR A 81 15.50 -9.79 -10.15
CA TYR A 81 16.39 -8.81 -9.55
C TYR A 81 15.73 -7.46 -9.32
N ASP A 82 15.98 -6.89 -8.14
CA ASP A 82 15.62 -5.53 -7.81
C ASP A 82 16.86 -4.65 -7.63
N ASP A 83 16.78 -3.42 -8.13
CA ASP A 83 17.73 -2.35 -7.83
C ASP A 83 17.05 -1.25 -7.03
N VAL A 84 17.75 -0.75 -6.02
CA VAL A 84 17.27 0.31 -5.14
C VAL A 84 18.29 1.43 -5.14
N SER A 85 17.85 2.61 -5.56
CA SER A 85 18.70 3.80 -5.65
C SER A 85 18.12 4.93 -4.80
N PRO A 86 18.93 5.55 -3.91
CA PRO A 86 18.44 6.61 -3.04
C PRO A 86 18.11 7.87 -3.82
N ILE A 87 17.06 8.58 -3.40
CA ILE A 87 16.68 9.90 -3.92
C ILE A 87 16.97 10.94 -2.84
N THR A 88 17.79 11.95 -3.16
CA THR A 88 18.11 13.02 -2.21
C THR A 88 16.91 13.95 -2.05
N TRP A 89 16.50 14.19 -0.81
CA TRP A 89 15.41 15.11 -0.48
C TRP A 89 15.94 16.54 -0.31
N HIS A 90 15.29 17.51 -0.96
CA HIS A 90 15.62 18.93 -0.90
C HIS A 90 14.40 19.74 -0.48
N GLY A 91 14.53 20.44 0.65
CA GLY A 91 13.46 21.26 1.22
C GLY A 91 13.10 20.83 2.65
N PRO A 92 11.96 21.29 3.18
CA PRO A 92 11.47 20.88 4.49
C PRO A 92 11.35 19.36 4.59
N GLU A 93 11.96 18.76 5.61
CA GLU A 93 11.92 17.32 5.81
C GLU A 93 10.57 16.89 6.40
N PRO A 94 9.92 15.87 5.82
CA PRO A 94 8.79 15.22 6.44
C PRO A 94 9.26 14.32 7.59
N VAL A 95 8.32 14.05 8.48
CA VAL A 95 8.44 13.02 9.50
C VAL A 95 7.36 12.02 9.16
N ASP A 96 7.71 10.73 9.04
CA ASP A 96 6.72 9.65 8.91
C ASP A 96 5.98 9.72 7.56
N LEU A 97 6.69 9.53 6.43
CA LEU A 97 6.06 9.46 5.11
C LEU A 97 5.42 8.10 4.91
N GLU A 98 4.13 8.10 4.59
CA GLU A 98 3.31 6.90 4.51
C GLU A 98 2.77 6.63 3.11
N ALA A 99 2.67 7.63 2.24
CA ALA A 99 2.15 7.39 0.89
C ALA A 99 2.75 8.35 -0.13
N ILE A 100 2.74 7.94 -1.40
CA ILE A 100 3.15 8.78 -2.52
C ILE A 100 2.38 8.45 -3.78
N GLU A 101 2.01 9.47 -4.54
CA GLU A 101 1.22 9.34 -5.76
C GLU A 101 1.73 10.25 -6.86
N ALA A 102 1.85 9.70 -8.08
CA ALA A 102 2.20 10.49 -9.25
C ALA A 102 1.03 11.41 -9.64
N ILE A 103 1.30 12.70 -9.86
CA ILE A 103 0.25 13.65 -10.25
C ILE A 103 -0.10 13.40 -11.72
N PRO A 104 -1.36 13.05 -12.05
CA PRO A 104 -1.75 12.79 -13.43
C PRO A 104 -1.46 13.99 -14.33
N GLN A 105 -0.87 13.72 -15.50
CA GLN A 105 -0.49 14.73 -16.51
C GLN A 105 0.63 15.69 -16.09
N MET A 106 1.33 15.42 -14.98
CA MET A 106 2.49 16.20 -14.52
C MET A 106 3.70 15.26 -14.30
N PRO A 107 4.40 14.85 -15.38
CA PRO A 107 5.47 13.88 -15.29
C PRO A 107 6.58 14.32 -14.33
N GLY A 108 7.02 13.40 -13.47
CA GLY A 108 8.04 13.68 -12.45
C GLY A 108 7.53 14.52 -11.28
N GLU A 109 6.23 14.75 -11.16
CA GLU A 109 5.64 15.41 -10.00
C GLU A 109 4.73 14.48 -9.20
N TYR A 110 4.82 14.59 -7.89
CA TYR A 110 4.18 13.67 -6.95
C TYR A 110 3.54 14.43 -5.79
N LEU A 111 2.55 13.81 -5.16
CA LEU A 111 2.09 14.16 -3.82
C LEU A 111 2.52 13.06 -2.86
N ALA A 112 3.31 13.40 -1.84
CA ALA A 112 3.68 12.50 -0.75
C ALA A 112 2.96 12.90 0.53
N LEU A 113 2.47 11.93 1.30
CA LEU A 113 1.71 12.15 2.52
C LEU A 113 2.53 11.73 3.73
N ALA A 114 2.62 12.61 4.72
CA ALA A 114 3.08 12.28 6.06
C ALA A 114 1.91 11.90 6.99
N SER A 115 2.16 11.01 7.95
CA SER A 115 1.14 10.42 8.85
C SER A 115 0.28 11.44 9.61
N ARG A 116 0.82 12.63 9.86
CA ARG A 116 0.11 13.76 10.49
C ARG A 116 -0.76 14.58 9.54
N GLY A 117 -0.95 14.12 8.32
CA GLY A 117 -1.83 14.75 7.34
C GLY A 117 -1.19 15.93 6.63
N ILE A 118 0.14 15.95 6.46
CA ILE A 118 0.81 16.95 5.64
C ILE A 118 1.12 16.34 4.28
N VAL A 119 0.59 16.96 3.22
CA VAL A 119 0.88 16.58 1.84
C VAL A 119 1.98 17.47 1.29
N TYR A 120 3.04 16.85 0.81
CA TYR A 120 4.16 17.48 0.13
C TYR A 120 3.99 17.32 -1.37
N ARG A 121 4.04 18.41 -2.13
CA ARG A 121 4.19 18.34 -3.58
C ARG A 121 5.66 18.31 -3.92
N LEU A 122 6.05 17.29 -4.64
CA LEU A 122 7.43 17.02 -5.00
C LEU A 122 7.62 17.14 -6.50
N LYS A 123 8.78 17.66 -6.89
CA LYS A 123 9.31 17.49 -8.24
C LYS A 123 10.56 16.62 -8.17
N VAL A 124 10.51 15.47 -8.81
CA VAL A 124 11.62 14.50 -8.85
C VAL A 124 12.33 14.62 -10.20
N THR A 125 13.64 14.73 -10.18
CA THR A 125 14.47 14.80 -11.39
C THR A 125 15.78 14.05 -11.14
N GLY A 126 16.00 12.98 -11.91
CA GLY A 126 17.14 12.09 -11.67
C GLY A 126 17.08 11.51 -10.25
N SER A 127 18.15 11.72 -9.48
CA SER A 127 18.30 11.23 -8.10
C SER A 127 17.94 12.26 -7.02
N ALA A 128 17.16 13.30 -7.36
CA ALA A 128 16.78 14.36 -6.43
C ALA A 128 15.28 14.62 -6.44
N ALA A 129 14.72 14.92 -5.26
CA ALA A 129 13.34 15.34 -5.05
C ALA A 129 13.32 16.71 -4.39
N GLU A 130 12.71 17.69 -5.06
CA GLU A 130 12.54 19.06 -4.57
C GLU A 130 11.14 19.26 -4.01
N VAL A 131 11.03 19.77 -2.78
CA VAL A 131 9.74 20.17 -2.20
C VAL A 131 9.29 21.48 -2.84
N VAL A 132 8.23 21.40 -3.63
CA VAL A 132 7.63 22.55 -4.31
C VAL A 132 6.68 23.29 -3.39
N ASP A 133 5.89 22.55 -2.62
CA ASP A 133 4.92 23.07 -1.65
C ASP A 133 4.58 21.99 -0.62
N TYR A 134 3.99 22.38 0.52
CA TYR A 134 3.38 21.44 1.45
C TYR A 134 2.15 22.07 2.13
N THR A 135 1.11 21.27 2.31
CA THR A 135 -0.17 21.75 2.83
C THR A 135 -0.84 20.68 3.71
N PRO A 136 -1.53 21.06 4.79
CA PRO A 136 -2.31 20.09 5.55
C PRO A 136 -3.50 19.59 4.74
N LEU A 137 -3.85 18.32 4.90
CA LEU A 137 -5.11 17.76 4.46
C LEU A 137 -6.28 18.49 5.14
N PRO A 138 -7.41 18.67 4.45
CA PRO A 138 -8.60 19.24 5.08
C PRO A 138 -9.21 18.25 6.06
N GLY A 139 -9.70 18.78 7.18
CA GLY A 139 -10.56 18.02 8.08
C GLY A 139 -9.86 16.89 8.84
N ILE A 140 -8.59 17.09 9.17
CA ILE A 140 -7.82 16.26 10.11
C ILE A 140 -8.50 16.29 11.48
N GLY A 141 -8.85 15.12 12.00
CA GLY A 141 -9.38 14.91 13.34
C GLY A 141 -8.28 14.70 14.38
N GLU A 142 -8.66 14.80 15.65
CA GLU A 142 -7.77 14.46 16.75
C GLU A 142 -7.51 12.95 16.74
N GLY A 143 -6.23 12.55 16.73
CA GLY A 143 -5.82 11.16 16.73
C GLY A 143 -5.83 10.48 15.36
N ASP A 144 -6.14 11.22 14.27
CA ASP A 144 -5.97 10.69 12.91
C ASP A 144 -4.50 10.34 12.66
N ASP A 145 -4.30 9.20 12.02
CA ASP A 145 -3.00 8.63 11.68
C ASP A 145 -3.09 8.10 10.25
N PHE A 146 -2.59 8.89 9.29
CA PHE A 146 -2.85 8.68 7.88
C PHE A 146 -1.80 7.81 7.23
N GLU A 147 -2.13 6.58 6.88
CA GLU A 147 -1.19 5.67 6.22
C GLU A 147 -1.31 5.68 4.68
N SER A 148 -2.32 6.35 4.12
CA SER A 148 -2.62 6.16 2.69
C SER A 148 -3.11 7.39 1.94
N PHE A 149 -2.73 7.47 0.66
CA PHE A 149 -3.12 8.51 -0.28
C PHE A 149 -3.25 7.95 -1.71
N ALA A 150 -4.32 8.29 -2.42
CA ALA A 150 -4.50 7.95 -3.84
C ALA A 150 -5.06 9.09 -4.69
N LEU A 151 -4.66 9.13 -5.96
CA LEU A 151 -5.15 10.11 -6.95
C LEU A 151 -5.98 9.46 -8.05
N VAL A 152 -7.11 10.11 -8.40
CA VAL A 152 -8.00 9.64 -9.46
C VAL A 152 -8.28 10.74 -10.46
N ALA A 153 -7.84 10.57 -11.70
CA ALA A 153 -8.13 11.48 -12.81
C ALA A 153 -9.14 10.87 -13.80
N ARG A 154 -10.25 11.58 -14.07
CA ARG A 154 -11.22 11.23 -15.13
C ARG A 154 -11.75 12.49 -15.79
N GLY A 155 -11.73 12.52 -17.13
CA GLY A 155 -12.27 13.65 -17.90
C GLY A 155 -11.65 15.01 -17.55
N GLY A 156 -10.36 15.04 -17.21
CA GLY A 156 -9.66 16.25 -16.77
C GLY A 156 -10.06 16.75 -15.38
N LYS A 157 -10.77 15.93 -14.59
CA LYS A 157 -11.09 16.19 -13.19
C LYS A 157 -10.26 15.26 -12.31
N LEU A 158 -9.74 15.81 -11.22
CA LEU A 158 -8.91 15.11 -10.25
C LEU A 158 -9.66 15.00 -8.92
N ALA A 159 -9.47 13.88 -8.25
CA ALA A 159 -9.90 13.64 -6.89
C ALA A 159 -8.76 13.02 -6.09
N ALA A 160 -8.70 13.35 -4.81
CA ALA A 160 -7.80 12.73 -3.85
C ALA A 160 -8.61 11.86 -2.89
N LEU A 161 -8.05 10.71 -2.55
CA LEU A 161 -8.49 9.83 -1.48
C LEU A 161 -7.37 9.76 -0.46
N TRP A 162 -7.70 9.75 0.82
CA TRP A 162 -6.73 9.52 1.90
C TRP A 162 -7.41 8.86 3.07
N ALA A 163 -6.67 8.06 3.83
CA ALA A 163 -7.26 7.27 4.89
C ALA A 163 -6.49 7.40 6.20
N ASP A 164 -7.23 7.65 7.27
CA ASP A 164 -6.78 7.24 8.60
C ASP A 164 -6.84 5.72 8.68
N ARG A 165 -5.82 5.11 9.28
CA ARG A 165 -5.60 3.65 9.28
C ARG A 165 -6.61 2.83 10.08
N GLY A 166 -7.32 3.43 11.02
CA GLY A 166 -8.08 2.66 12.03
C GLY A 166 -7.19 1.87 12.99
N ALA A 167 -7.76 1.25 14.03
CA ALA A 167 -6.99 0.45 14.97
C ALA A 167 -7.84 -0.63 15.64
N GLY A 168 -7.35 -1.86 15.58
CA GLY A 168 -7.93 -3.02 16.24
C GLY A 168 -9.38 -3.28 15.84
N ALA A 169 -10.13 -3.98 16.69
CA ALA A 169 -11.54 -4.28 16.41
C ALA A 169 -12.48 -3.09 16.66
N ALA A 170 -12.03 -2.09 17.43
CA ALA A 170 -12.89 -1.04 17.97
C ALA A 170 -12.92 0.25 17.14
N ARG A 171 -11.88 0.53 16.34
CA ARG A 171 -11.75 1.79 15.60
C ARG A 171 -11.63 1.53 14.10
N PRO A 172 -12.73 1.58 13.34
CA PRO A 172 -12.68 1.52 11.89
C PRO A 172 -11.75 2.59 11.30
N ALA A 173 -11.19 2.31 10.13
CA ALA A 173 -10.52 3.31 9.32
C ALA A 173 -11.53 4.35 8.80
N THR A 174 -11.03 5.54 8.50
CA THR A 174 -11.81 6.59 7.84
C THR A 174 -11.22 6.93 6.48
N LEU A 175 -11.90 6.53 5.41
CA LEU A 175 -11.59 6.96 4.05
C LEU A 175 -12.22 8.33 3.79
N ASN A 176 -11.37 9.31 3.52
CA ASN A 176 -11.72 10.66 3.11
C ASN A 176 -11.55 10.79 1.60
N VAL A 177 -12.46 11.51 0.95
CA VAL A 177 -12.44 11.74 -0.50
C VAL A 177 -12.81 13.18 -0.80
N SER A 178 -12.06 13.84 -1.67
CA SER A 178 -12.34 15.21 -2.08
C SER A 178 -11.96 15.47 -3.53
N PRO A 179 -12.70 16.31 -4.28
CA PRO A 179 -12.18 16.90 -5.50
C PRO A 179 -10.85 17.62 -5.22
N LEU A 180 -9.89 17.48 -6.13
CA LEU A 180 -8.59 18.12 -6.02
C LEU A 180 -8.36 19.02 -7.24
N SER A 181 -7.88 20.23 -7.01
CA SER A 181 -7.32 21.11 -8.02
C SER A 181 -5.99 21.68 -7.54
N PHE A 182 -5.29 22.41 -8.40
CA PHE A 182 -4.09 23.13 -8.02
C PHE A 182 -4.29 24.61 -8.27
N ALA A 183 -3.82 25.45 -7.34
CA ALA A 183 -3.73 26.88 -7.55
C ALA A 183 -2.76 27.19 -8.72
N PRO A 184 -2.76 28.40 -9.30
CA PRO A 184 -1.82 28.76 -10.37
C PRO A 184 -0.34 28.66 -9.96
N TRP A 185 -0.02 28.87 -8.68
CA TRP A 185 1.31 28.65 -8.11
C TRP A 185 1.55 27.20 -7.68
N GLY A 186 0.54 26.33 -7.86
CA GLY A 186 0.67 24.89 -7.78
C GLY A 186 0.42 24.28 -6.40
N GLN A 187 -0.13 25.05 -5.47
CA GLN A 187 -0.61 24.53 -4.19
C GLN A 187 -1.83 23.61 -4.38
N PRO A 188 -1.86 22.41 -3.74
CA PRO A 188 -3.05 21.56 -3.72
C PRO A 188 -4.26 22.28 -3.08
N GLN A 189 -5.42 22.20 -3.73
CA GLN A 189 -6.68 22.77 -3.27
C GLN A 189 -7.75 21.68 -3.22
N PHE A 190 -8.12 21.31 -2.00
CA PHE A 190 -9.13 20.30 -1.75
C PHE A 190 -10.53 20.93 -1.67
N GLY A 191 -11.50 20.30 -2.32
CA GLY A 191 -12.90 20.65 -2.21
C GLY A 191 -13.56 20.09 -0.93
N ALA A 192 -14.89 19.94 -0.98
CA ALA A 192 -15.65 19.36 0.11
C ALA A 192 -15.28 17.89 0.35
N VAL A 193 -15.00 17.55 1.60
CA VAL A 193 -14.59 16.20 2.02
C VAL A 193 -15.81 15.31 2.28
N THR A 194 -15.83 14.15 1.65
CA THR A 194 -16.74 13.05 1.97
C THR A 194 -15.99 12.00 2.78
N ARG A 195 -16.60 11.51 3.87
CA ARG A 195 -16.01 10.47 4.74
C ARG A 195 -16.78 9.17 4.66
N ARG A 196 -16.07 8.04 4.70
CA ARG A 196 -16.64 6.69 4.82
C ARG A 196 -15.84 5.88 5.82
N SER A 197 -16.54 5.14 6.66
CA SER A 197 -15.91 4.17 7.54
C SER A 197 -15.59 2.89 6.76
N TYR A 198 -14.44 2.30 7.05
CA TYR A 198 -13.98 1.04 6.47
C TYR A 198 -13.47 0.10 7.56
N VAL A 199 -13.79 -1.18 7.43
CA VAL A 199 -13.28 -2.25 8.28
C VAL A 199 -12.73 -3.33 7.36
N ALA A 200 -11.47 -3.69 7.55
CA ALA A 200 -10.86 -4.77 6.79
C ALA A 200 -11.51 -6.12 7.12
N ALA A 201 -11.61 -7.01 6.13
CA ALA A 201 -12.05 -8.39 6.37
C ALA A 201 -10.97 -9.25 7.03
N TYR A 202 -9.70 -8.85 6.90
CA TYR A 202 -8.52 -9.49 7.46
C TYR A 202 -7.38 -8.47 7.54
N PRO A 203 -6.49 -8.50 8.54
CA PRO A 203 -6.62 -9.26 9.79
C PRO A 203 -7.76 -8.70 10.68
N THR A 204 -8.09 -9.40 11.77
CA THR A 204 -9.23 -9.05 12.64
C THR A 204 -8.86 -8.88 14.12
N GLY A 205 -7.57 -8.91 14.46
CA GLY A 205 -7.07 -8.81 15.84
C GLY A 205 -6.91 -7.37 16.32
N GLU A 206 -6.48 -7.20 17.59
CA GLU A 206 -6.26 -5.89 18.20
C GLU A 206 -5.14 -5.06 17.53
N GLY A 207 -4.15 -5.72 16.92
CA GLY A 207 -3.09 -5.05 16.15
C GLY A 207 -3.49 -4.67 14.72
N THR A 208 -4.76 -4.83 14.33
CA THR A 208 -5.19 -4.56 12.95
C THR A 208 -5.11 -3.06 12.61
N ARG A 209 -4.35 -2.74 11.56
CA ARG A 209 -4.47 -1.54 10.75
C ARG A 209 -5.46 -1.87 9.62
N HIS A 210 -6.60 -1.18 9.57
CA HIS A 210 -7.64 -1.50 8.60
C HIS A 210 -7.31 -0.99 7.20
N ILE A 211 -6.62 0.15 7.09
CA ILE A 211 -6.08 0.64 5.83
C ILE A 211 -4.62 0.98 6.07
N SER A 212 -3.73 0.20 5.47
CA SER A 212 -2.30 0.50 5.43
C SER A 212 -1.93 1.18 4.12
N ASP A 213 -2.58 0.84 3.00
CA ASP A 213 -2.53 1.64 1.77
C ASP A 213 -3.77 1.44 0.90
N ILE A 214 -3.93 2.31 -0.10
CA ILE A 214 -5.00 2.29 -1.09
C ILE A 214 -4.43 2.59 -2.47
N SER A 215 -4.91 1.88 -3.49
CA SER A 215 -4.72 2.26 -4.88
C SER A 215 -6.05 2.21 -5.63
N VAL A 216 -6.16 2.99 -6.70
CA VAL A 216 -7.39 3.07 -7.50
C VAL A 216 -7.13 2.67 -8.95
N THR A 217 -7.81 1.60 -9.38
CA THR A 217 -7.70 1.12 -10.75
C THR A 217 -8.25 2.10 -11.79
N GLY A 218 -7.93 1.87 -13.07
CA GLY A 218 -8.55 2.53 -14.23
C GLY A 218 -10.09 2.43 -14.29
N SER A 219 -10.70 1.44 -13.62
CA SER A 219 -12.16 1.30 -13.54
C SER A 219 -12.78 1.97 -12.31
N GLY A 220 -11.95 2.53 -11.42
CA GLY A 220 -12.39 3.12 -10.16
C GLY A 220 -12.57 2.13 -9.02
N ARG A 221 -12.18 0.85 -9.16
CA ARG A 221 -12.07 -0.07 -8.01
C ARG A 221 -11.02 0.46 -7.02
N ILE A 222 -11.34 0.41 -5.74
CA ILE A 222 -10.44 0.77 -4.64
C ILE A 222 -9.85 -0.52 -4.10
N ILE A 223 -8.54 -0.68 -4.29
CA ILE A 223 -7.76 -1.77 -3.72
C ILE A 223 -7.16 -1.26 -2.43
N VAL A 224 -7.22 -2.06 -1.37
CA VAL A 224 -6.77 -1.67 -0.03
C VAL A 224 -5.87 -2.77 0.54
N SER A 225 -4.72 -2.40 1.10
CA SER A 225 -4.01 -3.28 2.03
C SER A 225 -4.43 -3.01 3.47
N SER A 226 -4.37 -4.06 4.27
CA SER A 226 -4.56 -4.06 5.71
C SER A 226 -3.51 -4.95 6.33
N ALA A 227 -3.03 -4.60 7.53
CA ALA A 227 -1.93 -5.29 8.17
C ALA A 227 -2.17 -5.47 9.68
N THR A 228 -1.51 -6.45 10.28
CA THR A 228 -1.32 -6.54 11.73
C THR A 228 0.00 -5.90 12.06
N ASP A 229 -0.05 -4.93 12.96
CA ASP A 229 1.12 -4.37 13.62
C ASP A 229 1.24 -4.96 15.03
N ALA A 230 2.24 -5.82 15.19
CA ALA A 230 2.59 -6.45 16.46
C ALA A 230 3.87 -5.84 17.07
N GLY A 231 4.29 -4.66 16.59
CA GLY A 231 5.55 -4.02 16.91
C GLY A 231 6.70 -4.41 15.97
N ASP A 232 7.90 -3.94 16.30
CA ASP A 232 9.07 -3.87 15.41
C ASP A 232 9.61 -5.23 14.90
N ASP A 233 9.20 -6.35 15.51
CA ASP A 233 9.67 -7.70 15.17
C ASP A 233 8.54 -8.64 14.69
N GLY A 234 7.32 -8.10 14.55
CA GLY A 234 6.14 -8.87 14.18
C GLY A 234 5.61 -9.80 15.29
N PRO A 235 4.85 -10.86 14.95
CA PRO A 235 4.57 -11.32 13.60
C PRO A 235 3.67 -10.36 12.82
N PHE A 236 4.02 -10.16 11.55
CA PHE A 236 3.18 -9.42 10.62
C PHE A 236 2.21 -10.33 9.88
N ASP A 237 1.08 -9.78 9.48
CA ASP A 237 0.12 -10.47 8.63
C ASP A 237 -0.73 -9.46 7.89
N SER A 238 -0.93 -9.65 6.60
CA SER A 238 -1.62 -8.68 5.76
C SER A 238 -2.63 -9.31 4.81
N ALA A 239 -3.55 -8.48 4.32
CA ALA A 239 -4.39 -8.81 3.19
C ALA A 239 -4.43 -7.65 2.20
N VAL A 240 -4.72 -7.99 0.95
CA VAL A 240 -5.14 -7.03 -0.08
C VAL A 240 -6.58 -7.35 -0.45
N SER A 241 -7.43 -6.33 -0.48
CA SER A 241 -8.88 -6.48 -0.67
C SER A 241 -9.43 -5.52 -1.73
N ASP A 242 -10.51 -5.95 -2.39
CA ASP A 242 -11.41 -5.03 -3.10
C ASP A 242 -12.38 -4.40 -2.09
N ALA A 243 -12.18 -3.10 -1.86
CA ALA A 243 -12.92 -2.34 -0.86
C ALA A 243 -14.18 -1.65 -1.41
N GLY A 244 -14.33 -1.57 -2.73
CA GLY A 244 -15.43 -0.86 -3.36
C GLY A 244 -14.99 0.02 -4.54
N ARG A 245 -15.68 1.14 -4.75
CA ARG A 245 -15.51 1.97 -5.94
C ARG A 245 -15.56 3.46 -5.66
N VAL A 246 -14.77 4.21 -6.42
CA VAL A 246 -14.84 5.67 -6.56
C VAL A 246 -15.16 6.05 -8.01
N THR A 247 -15.98 7.08 -8.16
CA THR A 247 -16.32 7.66 -9.46
C THR A 247 -16.14 9.17 -9.42
N VAL A 248 -15.60 9.71 -10.51
CA VAL A 248 -15.47 11.16 -10.73
C VAL A 248 -16.28 11.49 -11.98
N SER A 249 -17.32 12.30 -11.80
CA SER A 249 -18.18 12.73 -12.90
C SER A 249 -17.52 13.83 -13.75
N ALA A 250 -18.08 14.12 -14.92
CA ALA A 250 -17.61 15.20 -15.79
C ALA A 250 -17.63 16.60 -15.13
N THR A 251 -18.52 16.81 -14.15
CA THR A 251 -18.58 18.07 -13.39
C THR A 251 -17.59 18.12 -12.22
N GLY A 252 -16.84 17.03 -11.97
CA GLY A 252 -15.91 16.91 -10.86
C GLY A 252 -16.56 16.44 -9.55
N LEU A 253 -17.86 16.11 -9.55
CA LEU A 253 -18.47 15.47 -8.38
C LEU A 253 -17.86 14.08 -8.18
N VAL A 254 -17.37 13.82 -6.97
CA VAL A 254 -16.79 12.54 -6.55
C VAL A 254 -17.80 11.76 -5.73
N ARG A 255 -17.95 10.47 -6.02
CA ARG A 255 -18.78 9.54 -5.24
C ARG A 255 -17.98 8.30 -4.90
N VAL A 256 -18.06 7.90 -3.64
CA VAL A 256 -17.45 6.68 -3.12
C VAL A 256 -18.52 5.75 -2.55
N VAL A 257 -18.41 4.47 -2.87
CA VAL A 257 -19.22 3.38 -2.34
C VAL A 257 -18.28 2.29 -1.89
N LEU A 258 -18.26 2.01 -0.59
CA LEU A 258 -17.48 0.92 -0.02
C LEU A 258 -18.36 -0.33 0.13
N ALA A 259 -17.77 -1.49 -0.04
CA ALA A 259 -18.42 -2.76 0.24
C ALA A 259 -18.59 -2.91 1.76
N THR A 260 -19.77 -3.35 2.20
CA THR A 260 -20.00 -3.68 3.62
C THR A 260 -19.13 -4.86 4.08
N HIS A 261 -18.80 -5.75 3.14
CA HIS A 261 -17.89 -6.87 3.33
C HIS A 261 -16.87 -6.85 2.19
N PRO A 262 -15.70 -6.23 2.38
CA PRO A 262 -14.63 -6.21 1.38
C PRO A 262 -14.23 -7.62 0.97
N THR A 263 -13.92 -7.82 -0.31
CA THR A 263 -13.50 -9.14 -0.82
C THR A 263 -11.98 -9.24 -0.72
N VAL A 264 -11.48 -10.18 0.09
CA VAL A 264 -10.03 -10.46 0.18
C VAL A 264 -9.57 -11.07 -1.13
N LEU A 265 -8.60 -10.43 -1.77
CA LEU A 265 -7.97 -10.86 -3.02
C LEU A 265 -6.74 -11.74 -2.76
N GLY A 266 -6.05 -11.50 -1.64
CA GLY A 266 -4.93 -12.33 -1.18
C GLY A 266 -4.55 -12.01 0.27
N THR A 267 -3.93 -12.99 0.92
CA THR A 267 -3.40 -12.90 2.29
C THR A 267 -1.90 -13.19 2.30
N PHE A 268 -1.16 -12.51 3.15
CA PHE A 268 0.30 -12.47 3.14
C PHE A 268 0.85 -12.64 4.56
N PRO A 269 0.99 -13.90 5.02
CA PRO A 269 1.53 -14.16 6.34
C PRO A 269 3.00 -13.77 6.42
N ARG A 270 3.40 -13.16 7.55
CA ARG A 270 4.75 -12.66 7.87
C ARG A 270 5.18 -11.38 7.15
N TYR A 271 4.26 -10.73 6.43
CA TYR A 271 4.53 -9.47 5.75
C TYR A 271 3.50 -8.40 6.14
N LYS A 272 3.97 -7.18 6.36
CA LYS A 272 3.23 -5.94 6.65
C LYS A 272 3.19 -5.12 5.37
N ILE A 273 2.13 -5.33 4.57
CA ILE A 273 1.97 -4.65 3.29
C ILE A 273 1.50 -3.22 3.54
N GLU A 274 2.41 -2.28 3.38
CA GLU A 274 2.16 -0.86 3.57
C GLU A 274 2.15 -0.10 2.26
N ALA A 275 2.46 -0.73 1.14
CA ALA A 275 2.31 -0.11 -0.18
C ALA A 275 1.56 -1.01 -1.15
N VAL A 276 0.58 -0.44 -1.84
CA VAL A 276 -0.15 -1.09 -2.93
C VAL A 276 -0.21 -0.12 -4.09
N GLU A 277 0.34 -0.49 -5.23
CA GLU A 277 0.30 0.36 -6.43
C GLU A 277 -0.24 -0.40 -7.65
N CYS A 278 -1.37 0.05 -8.18
CA CYS A 278 -1.97 -0.54 -9.37
C CYS A 278 -1.21 -0.12 -10.64
N LEU A 279 -0.67 -1.09 -11.38
CA LEU A 279 0.09 -0.81 -12.59
C LEU A 279 -0.84 -0.39 -13.73
N PRO A 280 -0.74 0.86 -14.26
CA PRO A 280 -1.65 1.34 -15.27
C PRO A 280 -1.64 0.47 -16.54
N GLY A 281 -2.83 0.14 -17.04
CA GLY A 281 -2.99 -0.62 -18.28
C GLY A 281 -2.74 -2.14 -18.17
N SER A 282 -2.56 -2.68 -16.97
CA SER A 282 -2.48 -4.12 -16.73
C SER A 282 -3.35 -4.56 -15.55
N SER A 283 -3.40 -5.86 -15.28
CA SER A 283 -3.99 -6.41 -14.05
C SER A 283 -3.02 -6.41 -12.87
N GLY A 284 -1.77 -5.98 -13.09
CA GLY A 284 -0.69 -6.06 -12.13
C GLY A 284 -0.81 -5.03 -11.02
N THR A 285 -0.28 -5.40 -9.87
CA THR A 285 -0.22 -4.62 -8.65
C THR A 285 1.17 -4.81 -8.09
N LEU A 286 1.91 -3.73 -7.84
CA LEU A 286 3.15 -3.80 -7.09
C LEU A 286 2.81 -3.64 -5.61
N LEU A 287 3.24 -4.60 -4.80
CA LEU A 287 3.11 -4.57 -3.35
C LEU A 287 4.48 -4.22 -2.76
N GLY A 288 4.48 -3.41 -1.72
CA GLY A 288 5.65 -3.11 -0.90
C GLY A 288 5.36 -3.39 0.58
N THR A 289 6.39 -3.81 1.31
CA THR A 289 6.30 -4.06 2.75
C THR A 289 7.19 -3.14 3.54
N ASP A 290 6.72 -2.79 4.73
CA ASP A 290 7.50 -2.18 5.78
C ASP A 290 7.45 -3.09 7.01
N ASP A 291 8.31 -4.11 6.97
CA ASP A 291 8.39 -5.16 7.99
C ASP A 291 9.31 -4.75 9.15
N GLU A 292 9.41 -3.45 9.42
CA GLU A 292 10.15 -2.87 10.54
C GLU A 292 11.61 -3.37 10.52
N ASN A 293 12.10 -4.01 11.58
CA ASN A 293 13.48 -4.50 11.67
C ASN A 293 13.84 -5.54 10.58
N LEU A 294 12.86 -6.13 9.90
CA LEU A 294 13.08 -7.12 8.83
C LEU A 294 13.29 -6.47 7.45
N GLY A 295 13.09 -5.16 7.35
CA GLY A 295 13.30 -4.36 6.15
C GLY A 295 12.11 -4.35 5.20
N GLY A 296 12.39 -4.07 3.93
CA GLY A 296 11.37 -3.93 2.89
C GLY A 296 11.47 -5.01 1.83
N TYR A 297 10.31 -5.44 1.34
CA TYR A 297 10.19 -6.38 0.22
C TYR A 297 9.19 -5.85 -0.81
N VAL A 298 9.37 -6.25 -2.07
CA VAL A 298 8.39 -6.01 -3.13
C VAL A 298 7.98 -7.29 -3.83
N ARG A 299 6.75 -7.26 -4.38
CA ARG A 299 6.19 -8.37 -5.16
C ARG A 299 5.10 -7.88 -6.09
N THR A 300 5.03 -8.46 -7.29
CA THR A 300 3.90 -8.22 -8.20
C THR A 300 2.78 -9.24 -8.03
N MET A 301 1.53 -8.79 -7.98
CA MET A 301 0.32 -9.63 -7.89
C MET A 301 -0.76 -9.18 -8.90
N PRO A 302 -1.69 -10.05 -9.33
CA PRO A 302 -2.69 -9.71 -10.34
C PRO A 302 -4.01 -9.17 -9.75
N PHE A 303 -3.98 -8.14 -8.89
CA PHE A 303 -5.18 -7.68 -8.15
C PHE A 303 -5.94 -6.52 -8.81
N CYS A 304 -5.28 -5.74 -9.67
CA CYS A 304 -5.84 -4.54 -10.29
C CYS A 304 -6.53 -4.80 -11.64
N GLY A 305 -6.77 -6.08 -11.98
CA GLY A 305 -7.52 -6.50 -13.17
C GLY A 305 -8.97 -5.96 -13.21
N ALA A 306 -9.59 -6.04 -14.39
CA ALA A 306 -10.96 -5.60 -14.63
C ALA A 306 -12.01 -6.53 -14.00
#